data_AF-R6RS94-F1
#
_entry.id   AF-R6RS94-F1
#
_cell.length_a   1.000
_cell.length_b   1.000
_cell.length_c   1.000
_cell.angle_alpha   90.00
_cell.angle_beta   90.00
_cell.angle_gamma   90.00
#
_symmetry.space_group_name_H-M   'P 1'
#
loop_
_entity.id
_entity.type
_entity.pdbx_description
1 polymer ?
#
loop_
_entity_poly.entity_id
_entity_poly.type
_entity_poly.pdbx_seq_one_letter_code
_entity_poly.pdbx_strand_id
1 'polypeptide(L)'
;MKKYQKLLILSLLALSSCGTTMTNEKYEDVTLLKEDKEFTFQTNLEKDVLDYPLSKGRKIYVSNEGDDNNDGLSENKPIKTINKVNSLSLQAGDNILFKKGETFTGALSFTSLSGEDNNPITFASYGEGNKPIITNKFSNVFSIEKGSNIVVRDLKFVGENKKRDETTTCYNIISFSYSFVKENKYKNIYICDNEVEGNGTDSMLMGITVTSTEYDYKSSPINVLDNCIIRRNKVSNIGRSGIHSGGWLNNQPINQNEGHVNKYTNFHFDSNEVHDVGCIGIYIMDCTDSTINRNLVYNTGMYNVNQVMEGECGIMALCDINCDIMFNEVYNCFDQKTGFDAMGIDIDWNTDNIKVQYNYCHDNQGGGIGTMANQNSFILNNKIENNEGNTNNKGAITVSNFTSRYEAVREDWHAVKNLKIKDNLILHNNQDTHAFQVKNTNGDTNFEGNEFTDNHLIYNGEKAKNFYWINVDSSTPWYKFANNKFYSDDNTQFRAFESTEYFSLNNEEGATPYEPTKEKSFSEWQKRDLNSTYELLDSSLIAANPYDANIKYEDEKLIFNWKVNTGDIWHFNLYELQENETPSYLNMIGESNTTNFTYKPTKGGTYYYVIQPESNQGTYGKALKLKVNL
;
A
#
# COMPACT_ATOMS: atom_id res chain seq x y z
N MET A 1 -17.96 -63.45 -52.22
CA MET A 1 -17.48 -64.85 -52.32
C MET A 1 -16.06 -64.90 -51.77
N LYS A 2 -15.85 -65.68 -50.69
CA LYS A 2 -14.65 -66.43 -50.28
C LYS A 2 -13.31 -65.65 -50.12
N LYS A 3 -12.77 -65.47 -48.88
CA LYS A 3 -11.98 -66.42 -48.02
C LYS A 3 -10.51 -66.55 -48.52
N TYR A 4 -9.40 -66.55 -47.78
CA TYR A 4 -8.92 -66.73 -46.37
C TYR A 4 -7.49 -66.10 -46.32
N GLN A 5 -6.99 -65.42 -45.28
CA GLN A 5 -6.49 -65.82 -43.94
C GLN A 5 -5.23 -66.74 -43.90
N LYS A 6 -4.11 -66.23 -43.36
CA LYS A 6 -3.01 -66.83 -42.54
C LYS A 6 -1.70 -66.05 -42.78
N LEU A 7 -0.77 -65.80 -41.85
CA LEU A 7 -0.62 -65.87 -40.39
C LEU A 7 0.88 -65.52 -40.18
N LEU A 8 1.26 -64.60 -39.29
CA LEU A 8 2.21 -64.85 -38.18
C LEU A 8 2.61 -63.57 -37.45
N ILE A 9 2.59 -63.72 -36.14
CA ILE A 9 3.03 -62.86 -35.05
C ILE A 9 4.56 -62.74 -35.05
N LEU A 10 5.09 -61.54 -34.88
CA LEU A 10 6.30 -61.32 -34.09
C LEU A 10 6.18 -59.99 -33.33
N SER A 11 6.14 -60.10 -32.02
CA SER A 11 6.17 -59.03 -31.03
C SER A 11 7.53 -58.34 -30.98
N LEU A 12 7.55 -57.01 -31.01
CA LEU A 12 8.55 -56.23 -30.28
C LEU A 12 7.82 -55.31 -29.29
N LEU A 13 8.21 -55.45 -28.03
CA LEU A 13 7.78 -54.64 -26.90
C LEU A 13 8.26 -53.18 -27.03
N ALA A 14 7.44 -52.30 -26.47
CA ALA A 14 7.79 -51.11 -25.70
C ALA A 14 8.68 -50.05 -26.37
N LEU A 15 8.03 -48.96 -26.78
CA LEU A 15 8.41 -47.59 -26.40
C LEU A 15 7.14 -46.74 -26.38
N SER A 16 6.45 -46.77 -25.24
CA SER A 16 5.54 -45.71 -24.84
C SER A 16 6.37 -44.53 -24.34
N SER A 17 6.34 -43.41 -25.04
CA SER A 17 6.47 -42.11 -24.41
C SER A 17 5.40 -41.21 -25.04
N CYS A 18 4.22 -41.24 -24.43
CA CYS A 18 3.20 -40.22 -24.62
C CYS A 18 3.76 -38.93 -24.02
N GLY A 19 4.52 -38.18 -24.82
CA GLY A 19 4.84 -36.79 -24.53
C GLY A 19 3.71 -35.95 -25.10
N THR A 20 2.66 -35.70 -24.33
CA THR A 20 1.76 -34.58 -24.65
C THR A 20 2.59 -33.31 -24.54
N THR A 21 2.93 -32.69 -25.67
CA THR A 21 3.39 -31.30 -25.71
C THR A 21 2.30 -30.45 -25.08
N MET A 22 2.54 -30.00 -23.85
CA MET A 22 1.60 -29.10 -23.20
C MET A 22 1.68 -27.74 -23.89
N THR A 23 0.55 -27.25 -24.37
CA THR A 23 0.42 -25.94 -25.02
C THR A 23 0.27 -24.84 -23.98
N ASN A 24 0.79 -23.64 -24.28
CA ASN A 24 0.50 -22.46 -23.45
C ASN A 24 -0.94 -22.02 -23.68
N GLU A 25 -1.55 -21.51 -22.63
CA GLU A 25 -2.94 -21.07 -22.59
C GLU A 25 -2.95 -19.65 -22.01
N LYS A 26 -3.86 -18.82 -22.51
CA LYS A 26 -3.99 -17.44 -22.01
C LYS A 26 -4.53 -17.44 -20.58
N TYR A 27 -4.30 -16.33 -19.87
CA TYR A 27 -4.92 -16.10 -18.57
C TYR A 27 -6.44 -16.26 -18.63
N GLU A 28 -6.97 -16.94 -17.63
CA GLU A 28 -8.39 -17.06 -17.32
C GLU A 28 -8.53 -16.75 -15.83
N ASP A 29 -9.54 -15.94 -15.48
CA ASP A 29 -9.79 -15.59 -14.09
C ASP A 29 -10.11 -16.84 -13.27
N VAL A 30 -9.31 -17.06 -12.23
CA VAL A 30 -9.36 -18.25 -11.38
C VAL A 30 -10.46 -18.21 -10.32
N THR A 31 -11.14 -17.08 -10.13
CA THR A 31 -12.13 -16.86 -9.05
C THR A 31 -13.18 -17.98 -9.04
N LEU A 32 -13.77 -18.27 -10.21
CA LEU A 32 -14.84 -19.26 -10.36
C LEU A 32 -14.34 -20.63 -10.87
N LEU A 33 -13.02 -20.78 -11.05
CA LEU A 33 -12.44 -22.05 -11.47
C LEU A 33 -12.33 -23.01 -10.29
N LYS A 34 -12.52 -24.30 -10.60
CA LYS A 34 -12.24 -25.39 -9.68
C LYS A 34 -10.74 -25.48 -9.43
N GLU A 35 -10.35 -25.87 -8.22
CA GLU A 35 -8.97 -26.20 -7.89
C GLU A 35 -8.40 -27.32 -8.80
N ASP A 36 -7.15 -27.14 -9.24
CA ASP A 36 -6.40 -28.12 -10.01
C ASP A 36 -5.97 -29.32 -9.13
N LYS A 37 -5.72 -29.05 -7.85
CA LYS A 37 -5.27 -30.04 -6.87
C LYS A 37 -5.62 -29.61 -5.44
N GLU A 38 -5.84 -30.59 -4.57
CA GLU A 38 -6.12 -30.39 -3.15
C GLU A 38 -5.05 -31.03 -2.27
N PHE A 39 -4.68 -30.35 -1.19
CA PHE A 39 -3.76 -30.82 -0.15
C PHE A 39 -4.38 -30.64 1.24
N THR A 40 -4.00 -31.51 2.17
CA THR A 40 -4.43 -31.44 3.56
C THR A 40 -3.23 -31.70 4.47
N PHE A 41 -3.01 -30.81 5.42
CA PHE A 41 -1.99 -30.92 6.45
C PHE A 41 -2.66 -30.83 7.81
N GLN A 42 -1.97 -31.31 8.84
CA GLN A 42 -2.39 -31.11 10.22
C GLN A 42 -1.50 -30.01 10.80
N THR A 43 -2.10 -28.93 11.26
CA THR A 43 -1.37 -27.80 11.85
C THR A 43 -1.90 -27.45 13.24
N ASN A 44 -1.11 -26.72 14.01
CA ASN A 44 -1.53 -26.12 15.29
C ASN A 44 -1.98 -24.65 15.11
N LEU A 45 -2.23 -24.22 13.87
CA LEU A 45 -2.59 -22.84 13.58
C LEU A 45 -4.01 -22.56 14.06
N GLU A 46 -4.17 -21.45 14.77
CA GLU A 46 -5.50 -20.97 15.15
C GLU A 46 -6.25 -20.44 13.92
N LYS A 47 -7.57 -20.63 13.90
CA LYS A 47 -8.41 -20.09 12.81
C LYS A 47 -8.51 -18.55 12.88
N ASP A 48 -8.55 -18.02 14.10
CA ASP A 48 -8.76 -16.60 14.36
C ASP A 48 -7.62 -16.06 15.24
N VAL A 49 -6.64 -15.39 14.62
CA VAL A 49 -5.66 -14.58 15.35
C VAL A 49 -6.21 -13.15 15.44
N LEU A 50 -6.43 -12.68 16.67
CA LEU A 50 -6.84 -11.31 16.95
C LEU A 50 -5.63 -10.37 16.89
N ASP A 51 -5.79 -9.18 16.31
CA ASP A 51 -4.74 -8.16 16.30
C ASP A 51 -4.62 -7.39 17.62
N TYR A 52 -5.47 -7.71 18.59
CA TYR A 52 -5.57 -6.99 19.86
C TYR A 52 -5.83 -7.94 21.03
N PRO A 53 -5.37 -7.58 22.25
CA PRO A 53 -5.70 -8.32 23.47
C PRO A 53 -7.18 -8.20 23.84
N LEU A 54 -7.73 -9.23 24.48
CA LEU A 54 -9.11 -9.23 24.97
C LEU A 54 -9.25 -8.59 26.36
N SER A 55 -10.28 -7.77 26.51
CA SER A 55 -10.69 -7.14 27.77
C SER A 55 -11.42 -8.12 28.70
N LYS A 56 -11.00 -8.20 29.98
CA LYS A 56 -11.47 -9.19 30.99
C LYS A 56 -12.28 -8.58 32.15
N GLY A 57 -12.55 -7.28 32.10
CA GLY A 57 -13.29 -6.52 33.09
C GLY A 57 -14.80 -6.52 32.85
N ARG A 58 -15.49 -5.45 33.25
CA ARG A 58 -16.96 -5.36 33.21
C ARG A 58 -17.44 -5.30 31.76
N LYS A 59 -18.62 -5.86 31.49
CA LYS A 59 -19.35 -5.63 30.24
C LYS A 59 -20.46 -4.62 30.50
N ILE A 60 -20.40 -3.49 29.80
CA ILE A 60 -21.31 -2.37 29.94
C ILE A 60 -22.11 -2.27 28.64
N TYR A 61 -23.39 -2.62 28.71
CA TYR A 61 -24.29 -2.71 27.57
C TYR A 61 -25.02 -1.38 27.35
N VAL A 62 -25.01 -0.91 26.11
CA VAL A 62 -25.66 0.34 25.69
C VAL A 62 -26.74 0.02 24.66
N SER A 63 -27.97 0.49 24.87
CA SER A 63 -29.08 0.35 23.92
C SER A 63 -30.10 1.48 24.06
N ASN A 64 -30.68 1.92 22.95
CA ASN A 64 -31.75 2.92 22.92
C ASN A 64 -33.02 2.51 23.69
N GLU A 65 -33.21 1.20 23.88
CA GLU A 65 -34.27 0.60 24.71
C GLU A 65 -33.89 0.53 26.21
N GLY A 66 -32.69 0.98 26.58
CA GLY A 66 -32.20 1.02 27.94
C GLY A 66 -32.71 2.19 28.78
N ASP A 67 -32.15 2.31 29.98
CA ASP A 67 -32.38 3.40 30.94
C ASP A 67 -31.05 3.77 31.61
N ASP A 68 -30.70 5.05 31.67
CA ASP A 68 -29.45 5.52 32.27
C ASP A 68 -29.38 5.36 33.81
N ASN A 69 -30.49 4.94 34.43
CA ASN A 69 -30.55 4.47 35.82
C ASN A 69 -30.17 2.99 35.98
N ASN A 70 -30.09 2.22 34.88
CA ASN A 70 -29.58 0.86 34.94
C ASN A 70 -28.09 0.83 35.25
N ASP A 71 -27.62 -0.29 35.79
CA ASP A 71 -26.19 -0.54 36.02
C ASP A 71 -25.42 -0.80 34.72
N GLY A 72 -26.11 -1.16 33.63
CA GLY A 72 -25.51 -1.49 32.35
C GLY A 72 -24.80 -2.84 32.33
N LEU A 73 -24.86 -3.65 33.40
CA LEU A 73 -24.04 -4.86 33.56
C LEU A 73 -24.70 -6.13 33.00
N SER A 74 -25.86 -6.00 32.35
CA SER A 74 -26.53 -7.10 31.64
C SER A 74 -27.26 -6.58 30.40
N GLU A 75 -27.40 -7.43 29.39
CA GLU A 75 -28.12 -7.11 28.15
C GLU A 75 -29.60 -6.73 28.38
N ASN A 76 -30.21 -7.22 29.46
CA ASN A 76 -31.60 -6.92 29.82
C ASN A 76 -31.75 -5.60 30.60
N LYS A 77 -30.64 -5.02 31.08
CA LYS A 77 -30.60 -3.72 31.77
C LYS A 77 -29.48 -2.84 31.22
N PRO A 78 -29.50 -2.51 29.91
CA PRO A 78 -28.49 -1.67 29.32
C PRO A 78 -28.69 -0.21 29.78
N ILE A 79 -27.60 0.56 29.81
CA ILE A 79 -27.68 2.02 29.84
C ILE A 79 -28.13 2.53 28.47
N LYS A 80 -28.62 3.78 28.40
CA LYS A 80 -29.28 4.30 27.21
C LYS A 80 -28.39 5.18 26.34
N THR A 81 -27.67 6.11 26.94
CA THR A 81 -27.09 7.25 26.20
C THR A 81 -25.56 7.27 26.20
N ILE A 82 -24.99 7.90 25.16
CA ILE A 82 -23.56 8.25 25.12
C ILE A 82 -23.17 9.15 26.29
N ASN A 83 -24.04 10.07 26.71
CA ASN A 83 -23.79 10.92 27.87
C ASN A 83 -23.55 10.10 29.15
N LYS A 84 -24.33 9.02 29.34
CA LYS A 84 -24.10 8.10 30.44
C LYS A 84 -22.76 7.39 30.29
N VAL A 85 -22.42 6.89 29.10
CA VAL A 85 -21.11 6.27 28.82
C VAL A 85 -19.94 7.19 29.19
N ASN A 86 -19.97 8.46 28.75
CA ASN A 86 -18.93 9.46 29.04
C ASN A 86 -18.79 9.77 30.54
N SER A 87 -19.85 9.55 31.34
CA SER A 87 -19.82 9.78 32.79
C SER A 87 -19.23 8.61 33.59
N LEU A 88 -18.99 7.46 32.95
CA LEU A 88 -18.51 6.27 33.64
C LEU A 88 -17.03 6.41 34.04
N SER A 89 -16.71 6.00 35.27
CA SER A 89 -15.33 5.71 35.67
C SER A 89 -14.92 4.34 35.13
N LEU A 90 -14.49 4.32 33.87
CA LEU A 90 -13.97 3.13 33.21
C LEU A 90 -12.65 2.70 33.86
N GLN A 91 -12.42 1.39 33.90
CA GLN A 91 -11.23 0.74 34.45
C GLN A 91 -10.63 -0.18 33.39
N ALA A 92 -9.35 -0.55 33.56
CA ALA A 92 -8.70 -1.52 32.68
C ALA A 92 -9.51 -2.82 32.56
N GLY A 93 -9.71 -3.28 31.33
CA GLY A 93 -10.51 -4.46 31.01
C GLY A 93 -12.00 -4.20 30.79
N ASP A 94 -12.51 -2.99 31.03
CA ASP A 94 -13.92 -2.72 30.75
C ASP A 94 -14.24 -2.81 29.25
N ASN A 95 -15.43 -3.32 28.94
CA ASN A 95 -16.00 -3.42 27.62
C ASN A 95 -17.24 -2.54 27.56
N ILE A 96 -17.28 -1.60 26.62
CA ILE A 96 -18.44 -0.77 26.31
C ILE A 96 -19.03 -1.33 25.01
N LEU A 97 -20.22 -1.93 25.13
CA LEU A 97 -20.84 -2.73 24.07
C LEU A 97 -22.12 -2.04 23.60
N PHE A 98 -22.12 -1.51 22.38
CA PHE A 98 -23.26 -0.89 21.74
C PHE A 98 -24.09 -1.93 20.97
N LYS A 99 -25.42 -1.89 21.09
CA LYS A 99 -26.28 -2.92 20.50
C LYS A 99 -26.32 -2.79 18.98
N LYS A 100 -26.01 -3.87 18.26
CA LYS A 100 -26.11 -3.94 16.79
C LYS A 100 -27.51 -3.55 16.31
N GLY A 101 -27.55 -2.88 15.17
CA GLY A 101 -28.77 -2.34 14.56
C GLY A 101 -29.27 -0.99 15.12
N GLU A 102 -28.63 -0.44 16.15
CA GLU A 102 -29.04 0.84 16.75
C GLU A 102 -28.11 2.00 16.40
N THR A 103 -28.65 3.22 16.45
CA THR A 103 -27.91 4.48 16.24
C THR A 103 -27.85 5.28 17.53
N PHE A 104 -26.66 5.75 17.89
CA PHE A 104 -26.38 6.55 19.08
C PHE A 104 -25.80 7.91 18.66
N THR A 105 -26.50 8.99 19.02
CA THR A 105 -26.09 10.36 18.69
C THR A 105 -25.34 11.01 19.84
N GLY A 106 -24.14 11.54 19.57
CA GLY A 106 -23.29 12.25 20.52
C GLY A 106 -21.81 11.92 20.33
N ALA A 107 -20.94 12.71 20.97
CA ALA A 107 -19.49 12.45 21.00
C ALA A 107 -19.13 11.46 22.11
N LEU A 108 -18.32 10.44 21.79
CA LEU A 108 -17.59 9.66 22.79
C LEU A 108 -16.24 10.36 23.04
N SER A 109 -16.08 10.97 24.21
CA SER A 109 -14.91 11.81 24.48
C SER A 109 -14.31 11.51 25.84
N PHE A 110 -13.04 11.12 25.85
CA PHE A 110 -12.30 10.78 27.07
C PHE A 110 -10.93 11.45 27.08
N THR A 111 -10.40 11.66 28.29
CA THR A 111 -9.05 12.17 28.52
C THR A 111 -8.35 11.26 29.53
N SER A 112 -7.09 10.92 29.28
CA SER A 112 -6.26 10.08 30.15
C SER A 112 -6.86 8.69 30.43
N LEU A 113 -7.56 8.13 29.43
CA LEU A 113 -8.19 6.81 29.53
C LEU A 113 -7.16 5.72 29.23
N SER A 114 -6.89 4.84 30.20
CA SER A 114 -5.90 3.77 30.01
C SER A 114 -6.41 2.41 30.49
N GLY A 115 -6.27 1.40 29.62
CA GLY A 115 -6.29 0.00 30.02
C GLY A 115 -4.90 -0.51 30.41
N GLU A 116 -4.72 -1.83 30.36
CA GLU A 116 -3.43 -2.52 30.55
C GLU A 116 -3.07 -3.40 29.33
N ASP A 117 -1.79 -3.74 29.15
CA ASP A 117 -1.26 -4.40 27.95
C ASP A 117 -1.99 -5.68 27.53
N ASN A 118 -2.50 -6.46 28.49
CA ASN A 118 -3.25 -7.69 28.23
C ASN A 118 -4.71 -7.62 28.73
N ASN A 119 -5.18 -6.40 28.98
CA ASN A 119 -6.51 -6.11 29.52
C ASN A 119 -6.92 -4.67 29.13
N PRO A 120 -7.07 -4.38 27.82
CA PRO A 120 -7.37 -3.04 27.33
C PRO A 120 -8.78 -2.61 27.72
N ILE A 121 -9.12 -1.34 27.49
CA ILE A 121 -10.52 -0.90 27.48
C ILE A 121 -11.03 -1.04 26.05
N THR A 122 -12.15 -1.76 25.88
CA THR A 122 -12.72 -2.05 24.55
C THR A 122 -14.03 -1.30 24.34
N PHE A 123 -14.13 -0.58 23.23
CA PHE A 123 -15.37 -0.08 22.66
C PHE A 123 -15.74 -0.98 21.48
N ALA A 124 -16.88 -1.67 21.57
CA ALA A 124 -17.31 -2.62 20.56
C ALA A 124 -18.84 -2.76 20.49
N SER A 125 -19.32 -3.74 19.74
CA SER A 125 -20.75 -4.05 19.64
C SER A 125 -21.14 -5.39 20.28
N TYR A 126 -22.45 -5.59 20.48
CA TYR A 126 -23.05 -6.87 20.87
C TYR A 126 -24.39 -7.11 20.16
N GLY A 127 -24.90 -8.34 20.21
CA GLY A 127 -26.13 -8.75 19.55
C GLY A 127 -25.91 -9.14 18.08
N GLU A 128 -26.97 -9.13 17.30
CA GLU A 128 -26.99 -9.54 15.89
C GLU A 128 -27.37 -8.36 14.98
N GLY A 129 -27.03 -8.45 13.69
CA GLY A 129 -27.38 -7.45 12.68
C GLY A 129 -26.23 -6.53 12.27
N ASN A 130 -26.56 -5.34 11.78
CA ASN A 130 -25.56 -4.37 11.31
C ASN A 130 -24.77 -3.76 12.48
N LYS A 131 -23.55 -3.28 12.23
CA LYS A 131 -22.76 -2.53 13.21
C LYS A 131 -23.59 -1.36 13.77
N PRO A 132 -23.55 -1.10 15.10
CA PRO A 132 -24.19 0.09 15.65
C PRO A 132 -23.55 1.35 15.09
N ILE A 133 -24.37 2.38 14.88
CA ILE A 133 -23.91 3.66 14.35
C ILE A 133 -23.66 4.61 15.52
N ILE A 134 -22.43 5.07 15.69
CA ILE A 134 -22.09 6.21 16.54
C ILE A 134 -21.99 7.43 15.63
N THR A 135 -22.81 8.45 15.88
CA THR A 135 -22.86 9.62 15.00
C THR A 135 -22.82 10.93 15.76
N ASN A 136 -22.13 11.90 15.18
CA ASN A 136 -22.09 13.25 15.71
C ASN A 136 -21.93 14.27 14.58
N LYS A 137 -22.34 15.51 14.84
CA LYS A 137 -22.27 16.61 13.88
C LYS A 137 -21.45 17.76 14.44
N PHE A 138 -20.70 18.44 13.58
CA PHE A 138 -19.94 19.66 13.89
C PHE A 138 -19.01 19.52 15.11
N SER A 139 -18.49 18.31 15.34
CA SER A 139 -17.49 17.97 16.35
C SER A 139 -16.96 16.56 16.10
N ASN A 140 -15.94 16.14 16.85
CA ASN A 140 -15.41 14.77 16.74
C ASN A 140 -16.49 13.73 17.12
N VAL A 141 -16.47 12.54 16.50
CA VAL A 141 -17.41 11.45 16.87
C VAL A 141 -16.86 10.60 18.01
N PHE A 142 -15.60 10.16 17.89
CA PHE A 142 -14.86 9.45 18.93
C PHE A 142 -13.51 10.12 19.13
N SER A 143 -13.20 10.51 20.36
CA SER A 143 -11.94 11.18 20.69
C SER A 143 -11.38 10.74 22.03
N ILE A 144 -10.11 10.32 22.04
CA ILE A 144 -9.37 10.07 23.28
C ILE A 144 -8.11 10.91 23.29
N GLU A 145 -8.00 11.79 24.30
CA GLU A 145 -6.76 12.50 24.56
C GLU A 145 -5.91 11.68 25.54
N LYS A 146 -4.63 11.45 25.21
CA LYS A 146 -3.63 10.87 26.11
C LYS A 146 -4.03 9.47 26.63
N GLY A 147 -4.53 8.62 25.74
CA GLY A 147 -4.97 7.26 26.07
C GLY A 147 -3.91 6.18 25.90
N SER A 148 -4.13 5.00 26.47
CA SER A 148 -3.30 3.80 26.23
C SER A 148 -4.09 2.52 26.41
N ASN A 149 -3.67 1.45 25.72
CA ASN A 149 -4.33 0.13 25.80
C ASN A 149 -5.83 0.23 25.50
N ILE A 150 -6.17 0.76 24.34
CA ILE A 150 -7.56 0.98 23.90
C ILE A 150 -7.83 0.17 22.64
N VAL A 151 -8.98 -0.52 22.62
CA VAL A 151 -9.50 -1.21 21.44
C VAL A 151 -10.80 -0.56 21.00
N VAL A 152 -10.91 -0.19 19.73
CA VAL A 152 -12.12 0.30 19.08
C VAL A 152 -12.41 -0.61 17.90
N ARG A 153 -13.51 -1.38 17.97
CA ARG A 153 -13.79 -2.39 16.95
C ARG A 153 -15.25 -2.63 16.65
N ASP A 154 -15.54 -3.09 15.44
CA ASP A 154 -16.87 -3.58 15.05
C ASP A 154 -17.99 -2.52 15.26
N LEU A 155 -17.66 -1.25 14.99
CA LEU A 155 -18.56 -0.10 15.07
C LEU A 155 -18.63 0.61 13.71
N LYS A 156 -19.73 1.32 13.47
CA LYS A 156 -19.83 2.31 12.38
C LYS A 156 -19.82 3.71 12.97
N PHE A 157 -18.89 4.56 12.54
CA PHE A 157 -18.82 5.96 12.92
C PHE A 157 -19.27 6.83 11.76
N VAL A 158 -20.21 7.75 12.00
CA VAL A 158 -20.71 8.68 10.98
C VAL A 158 -20.52 10.11 11.46
N GLY A 159 -19.62 10.83 10.80
CA GLY A 159 -19.37 12.25 11.07
C GLY A 159 -20.05 13.15 10.04
N GLU A 160 -20.56 14.30 10.49
CA GLU A 160 -21.00 15.37 9.60
C GLU A 160 -20.30 16.66 9.97
N ASN A 161 -19.72 17.34 8.99
CA ASN A 161 -19.26 18.71 9.15
C ASN A 161 -19.71 19.59 7.98
N LYS A 162 -19.53 20.89 8.12
CA LYS A 162 -19.76 21.83 7.03
C LYS A 162 -18.80 21.55 5.88
N LYS A 163 -19.23 22.00 4.70
CA LYS A 163 -18.36 22.10 3.54
C LYS A 163 -17.17 23.01 3.84
N ARG A 164 -16.08 22.78 3.12
CA ARG A 164 -14.85 23.54 3.22
C ARG A 164 -15.09 25.02 2.93
N ASP A 165 -14.63 25.85 3.86
CA ASP A 165 -14.44 27.28 3.71
C ASP A 165 -13.26 27.72 4.61
N GLU A 166 -12.78 28.95 4.44
CA GLU A 166 -11.60 29.48 5.15
C GLU A 166 -11.77 29.57 6.69
N THR A 167 -12.99 29.45 7.20
CA THR A 167 -13.30 29.69 8.63
C THR A 167 -13.74 28.43 9.37
N THR A 168 -14.06 27.36 8.65
CA THR A 168 -14.65 26.15 9.21
C THR A 168 -13.58 25.32 9.92
N THR A 169 -13.82 25.04 11.20
CA THR A 169 -12.98 24.13 11.98
C THR A 169 -13.04 22.72 11.41
N CYS A 170 -11.87 22.09 11.27
CA CYS A 170 -11.77 20.69 10.92
C CYS A 170 -12.02 19.80 12.14
N TYR A 171 -12.81 18.75 11.96
CA TYR A 171 -13.05 17.72 12.98
C TYR A 171 -12.65 16.35 12.45
N ASN A 172 -12.51 15.39 13.36
CA ASN A 172 -12.12 14.02 13.08
C ASN A 172 -13.28 13.08 13.39
N ILE A 173 -13.44 12.01 12.62
CA ILE A 173 -14.43 10.99 12.98
C ILE A 173 -13.90 10.17 14.15
N ILE A 174 -12.69 9.63 14.04
CA ILE A 174 -11.97 8.98 15.14
C ILE A 174 -10.67 9.73 15.39
N SER A 175 -10.38 10.08 16.64
CA SER A 175 -9.14 10.78 17.01
C SER A 175 -8.50 10.25 18.28
N PHE A 176 -7.18 10.05 18.22
CA PHE A 176 -6.32 9.95 19.38
C PHE A 176 -5.33 11.12 19.37
N SER A 177 -5.29 11.92 20.44
CA SER A 177 -4.42 13.10 20.51
C SER A 177 -3.46 13.06 21.70
N TYR A 178 -2.22 13.48 21.45
CA TYR A 178 -1.11 13.45 22.40
C TYR A 178 -0.36 14.78 22.41
N SER A 179 -1.09 15.89 22.51
CA SER A 179 -0.50 17.22 22.51
C SER A 179 0.02 17.62 23.89
N PHE A 180 1.19 18.27 23.91
CA PHE A 180 1.84 18.80 25.11
C PHE A 180 2.00 17.75 26.21
N VAL A 181 2.58 16.61 25.84
CA VAL A 181 2.67 15.44 26.73
C VAL A 181 3.91 15.45 27.63
N LYS A 182 4.88 16.33 27.34
CA LYS A 182 6.18 16.39 28.04
C LYS A 182 6.85 15.00 27.97
N GLU A 183 7.33 14.49 29.10
CA GLU A 183 8.00 13.18 29.16
C GLU A 183 7.06 11.97 29.12
N ASN A 184 5.73 12.17 29.16
CA ASN A 184 4.79 11.05 29.18
C ASN A 184 4.81 10.27 27.86
N LYS A 185 4.67 8.96 27.97
CA LYS A 185 4.65 8.00 26.85
C LYS A 185 3.37 7.19 26.91
N TYR A 186 2.86 6.82 25.75
CA TYR A 186 1.61 6.10 25.58
C TYR A 186 1.85 4.87 24.73
N LYS A 187 0.93 3.92 24.76
CA LYS A 187 1.04 2.72 23.95
C LYS A 187 -0.29 2.07 23.61
N ASN A 188 -0.25 1.18 22.61
CA ASN A 188 -1.26 0.16 22.34
C ASN A 188 -2.64 0.76 22.01
N ILE A 189 -2.77 1.27 20.79
CA ILE A 189 -4.05 1.72 20.23
C ILE A 189 -4.46 0.79 19.09
N TYR A 190 -5.63 0.17 19.21
CA TYR A 190 -6.17 -0.75 18.21
C TYR A 190 -7.48 -0.19 17.65
N ILE A 191 -7.53 0.10 16.35
CA ILE A 191 -8.72 0.56 15.63
C ILE A 191 -8.96 -0.44 14.52
N CYS A 192 -9.82 -1.43 14.78
CA CYS A 192 -9.94 -2.62 13.94
C CYS A 192 -11.38 -2.87 13.49
N ASP A 193 -11.59 -3.28 12.25
CA ASP A 193 -12.90 -3.77 11.80
C ASP A 193 -14.03 -2.73 11.90
N ASN A 194 -13.76 -1.44 11.72
CA ASN A 194 -14.77 -0.36 11.78
C ASN A 194 -15.22 0.11 10.38
N GLU A 195 -16.37 0.76 10.33
CA GLU A 195 -16.78 1.61 9.21
C GLU A 195 -16.71 3.08 9.65
N VAL A 196 -16.12 3.95 8.84
CA VAL A 196 -15.88 5.36 9.15
C VAL A 196 -16.33 6.19 7.95
N GLU A 197 -17.42 6.92 8.11
CA GLU A 197 -18.09 7.60 7.00
C GLU A 197 -18.30 9.09 7.29
N GLY A 198 -17.80 9.95 6.41
CA GLY A 198 -18.07 11.38 6.43
C GLY A 198 -19.29 11.76 5.58
N ASN A 199 -19.49 13.06 5.35
CA ASN A 199 -20.61 13.58 4.57
C ASN A 199 -20.21 14.17 3.21
N GLY A 200 -19.01 13.84 2.70
CA GLY A 200 -18.58 14.17 1.34
C GLY A 200 -17.12 14.63 1.24
N THR A 201 -16.60 14.57 0.01
CA THR A 201 -15.22 14.97 -0.37
C THR A 201 -14.96 16.47 -0.26
N ASP A 202 -16.00 17.28 -0.04
CA ASP A 202 -15.90 18.72 0.17
C ASP A 202 -16.11 19.13 1.64
N SER A 203 -16.20 18.18 2.58
CA SER A 203 -16.38 18.46 4.02
C SER A 203 -15.08 18.87 4.75
N MET A 204 -15.19 19.51 5.91
CA MET A 204 -14.05 19.72 6.83
C MET A 204 -13.91 18.56 7.83
N LEU A 205 -13.86 17.33 7.32
CA LEU A 205 -13.67 16.12 8.12
C LEU A 205 -12.37 15.40 7.77
N MET A 206 -11.68 14.93 8.80
CA MET A 206 -10.69 13.87 8.75
C MET A 206 -11.33 12.55 9.16
N GLY A 207 -10.85 11.43 8.63
CA GLY A 207 -11.33 10.09 9.00
C GLY A 207 -10.77 9.64 10.36
N ILE A 208 -9.71 8.82 10.32
CA ILE A 208 -9.04 8.27 11.51
C ILE A 208 -7.70 8.97 11.71
N THR A 209 -7.57 9.67 12.84
CA THR A 209 -6.42 10.55 13.12
C THR A 209 -5.69 10.16 14.40
N VAL A 210 -4.37 10.04 14.33
CA VAL A 210 -3.48 9.95 15.51
C VAL A 210 -2.49 11.12 15.47
N THR A 211 -2.59 12.06 16.41
CA THR A 211 -1.78 13.29 16.33
C THR A 211 -1.17 13.72 17.65
N SER A 212 -0.11 14.52 17.58
CA SER A 212 0.58 15.10 18.71
C SER A 212 1.09 16.48 18.32
N THR A 213 0.69 17.50 19.07
CA THR A 213 1.17 18.86 18.87
C THR A 213 2.09 19.27 19.99
N GLU A 214 3.21 19.91 19.65
CA GLU A 214 4.20 20.46 20.56
C GLU A 214 4.56 21.89 20.14
N TYR A 215 5.24 22.64 21.01
CA TYR A 215 5.58 24.04 20.71
C TYR A 215 6.77 24.14 19.75
N ASP A 216 7.90 23.56 20.16
CA ASP A 216 9.19 23.71 19.49
C ASP A 216 9.85 22.34 19.31
N TYR A 217 10.68 22.19 18.26
CA TYR A 217 11.38 20.94 17.97
C TYR A 217 12.23 20.45 19.15
N LYS A 218 13.02 21.35 19.76
CA LYS A 218 13.94 21.04 20.87
C LYS A 218 13.26 20.51 22.13
N SER A 219 12.02 20.93 22.39
CA SER A 219 11.26 20.52 23.57
C SER A 219 10.25 19.42 23.26
N SER A 220 10.08 19.09 21.98
CA SER A 220 9.14 18.09 21.50
C SER A 220 9.60 16.69 21.94
N PRO A 221 8.77 15.93 22.66
CA PRO A 221 9.07 14.53 22.96
C PRO A 221 9.09 13.66 21.71
N ILE A 222 10.01 12.69 21.73
CA ILE A 222 10.11 11.54 20.82
C ILE A 222 9.44 10.31 21.45
N ASN A 223 9.11 9.29 20.68
CA ASN A 223 8.47 8.04 21.13
C ASN A 223 7.18 8.27 21.95
N VAL A 224 6.38 9.27 21.58
CA VAL A 224 5.14 9.66 22.27
C VAL A 224 4.16 8.50 22.33
N LEU A 225 3.96 7.78 21.22
CA LEU A 225 3.07 6.63 21.16
C LEU A 225 3.80 5.45 20.49
N ASP A 226 3.80 4.32 21.17
CA ASP A 226 4.29 3.03 20.66
C ASP A 226 3.11 2.08 20.38
N ASN A 227 3.16 1.37 19.26
CA ASN A 227 2.17 0.38 18.83
C ASN A 227 0.76 0.97 18.57
N CYS A 228 0.51 1.35 17.32
CA CYS A 228 -0.82 1.71 16.83
C CYS A 228 -1.22 0.83 15.64
N ILE A 229 -2.31 0.09 15.78
CA ILE A 229 -2.81 -0.85 14.77
C ILE A 229 -4.15 -0.32 14.24
N ILE A 230 -4.14 0.15 13.00
CA ILE A 230 -5.34 0.59 12.27
C ILE A 230 -5.57 -0.39 11.13
N ARG A 231 -6.46 -1.38 11.34
CA ARG A 231 -6.62 -2.49 10.39
C ARG A 231 -8.06 -2.83 10.04
N ARG A 232 -8.29 -3.26 8.80
CA ARG A 232 -9.62 -3.72 8.32
C ARG A 232 -10.72 -2.70 8.54
N ASN A 233 -10.39 -1.41 8.49
CA ASN A 233 -11.39 -0.35 8.50
C ASN A 233 -11.82 -0.03 7.08
N LYS A 234 -13.09 0.34 6.91
CA LYS A 234 -13.62 0.96 5.69
C LYS A 234 -13.81 2.45 5.95
N VAL A 235 -13.10 3.30 5.23
CA VAL A 235 -13.10 4.76 5.44
C VAL A 235 -13.55 5.44 4.15
N SER A 236 -14.64 6.22 4.20
CA SER A 236 -15.21 6.81 3.00
C SER A 236 -15.85 8.18 3.18
N ASN A 237 -16.02 8.91 2.07
CA ASN A 237 -16.70 10.20 2.02
C ASN A 237 -16.06 11.26 2.93
N ILE A 238 -14.72 11.28 2.95
CA ILE A 238 -13.93 12.15 3.82
C ILE A 238 -13.49 13.39 3.04
N GLY A 239 -13.65 14.58 3.62
CA GLY A 239 -13.35 15.81 2.90
C GLY A 239 -11.89 16.27 2.97
N ARG A 240 -11.11 15.82 3.96
CA ARG A 240 -9.65 16.01 4.04
C ARG A 240 -8.94 14.67 3.87
N SER A 241 -8.27 14.15 4.89
CA SER A 241 -7.51 12.90 4.81
C SER A 241 -8.23 11.70 5.44
N GLY A 242 -8.08 10.52 4.83
CA GLY A 242 -8.73 9.28 5.26
C GLY A 242 -8.13 8.71 6.56
N ILE A 243 -6.91 8.16 6.51
CA ILE A 243 -6.18 7.60 7.65
C ILE A 243 -4.79 8.25 7.76
N HIS A 244 -4.37 8.56 8.99
CA HIS A 244 -3.55 9.74 9.22
C HIS A 244 -2.83 9.66 10.57
N SER A 245 -1.50 9.69 10.57
CA SER A 245 -0.72 10.13 11.74
C SER A 245 -0.07 11.47 11.49
N GLY A 246 0.27 12.20 12.56
CA GLY A 246 1.07 13.41 12.39
C GLY A 246 1.52 14.11 13.67
N GLY A 247 2.72 14.65 13.66
CA GLY A 247 3.28 15.55 14.65
C GLY A 247 3.24 17.00 14.17
N TRP A 248 2.89 17.92 15.07
CA TRP A 248 2.79 19.34 14.76
C TRP A 248 3.67 20.18 15.67
N LEU A 249 4.29 21.23 15.13
CA LEU A 249 5.11 22.20 15.86
C LEU A 249 4.54 23.63 15.73
N ASN A 250 3.85 24.11 16.77
CA ASN A 250 3.06 25.35 16.70
C ASN A 250 3.86 26.64 16.58
N ASN A 251 5.11 26.67 17.04
CA ASN A 251 5.96 27.88 16.97
C ASN A 251 6.92 27.86 15.77
N GLN A 252 6.88 26.81 14.93
CA GLN A 252 7.76 26.76 13.77
C GLN A 252 7.22 27.70 12.68
N PRO A 253 8.07 28.64 12.19
CA PRO A 253 7.65 29.59 11.16
C PRO A 253 7.59 28.95 9.76
N ILE A 254 8.30 27.84 9.58
CA ILE A 254 8.41 27.09 8.32
C ILE A 254 7.95 25.67 8.63
N ASN A 255 6.93 25.22 7.91
CA ASN A 255 6.33 23.90 7.98
C ASN A 255 6.03 23.38 9.40
N GLN A 256 4.77 23.52 9.80
CA GLN A 256 4.31 23.12 11.13
C GLN A 256 3.97 21.64 11.22
N ASN A 257 3.88 20.92 10.10
CA ASN A 257 3.31 19.58 10.03
C ASN A 257 4.39 18.51 9.93
N GLU A 258 5.36 18.50 10.83
CA GLU A 258 6.42 17.50 10.95
C GLU A 258 7.12 17.70 12.29
N GLY A 259 6.92 16.78 13.21
CA GLY A 259 7.44 16.91 14.56
C GLY A 259 8.86 16.37 14.71
N HIS A 260 9.01 15.08 14.48
CA HIS A 260 10.22 14.28 14.68
C HIS A 260 10.02 12.94 13.99
N VAL A 261 10.99 12.50 13.19
CA VAL A 261 11.00 11.19 12.51
C VAL A 261 10.80 9.96 13.42
N ASN A 262 10.94 10.12 14.73
CA ASN A 262 10.75 9.09 15.75
C ASN A 262 9.75 9.54 16.83
N LYS A 263 8.75 10.35 16.48
CA LYS A 263 7.68 10.71 17.41
C LYS A 263 6.81 9.51 17.74
N TYR A 264 6.60 8.62 16.78
CA TYR A 264 5.81 7.41 16.92
C TYR A 264 6.63 6.17 16.54
N THR A 265 6.25 5.02 17.07
CA THR A 265 6.91 3.75 16.77
C THR A 265 5.88 2.64 16.59
N ASN A 266 6.12 1.70 15.66
CA ASN A 266 5.25 0.54 15.40
C ASN A 266 3.82 0.94 15.00
N PHE A 267 3.68 1.79 13.98
CA PHE A 267 2.37 2.16 13.43
C PHE A 267 2.06 1.29 12.21
N HIS A 268 0.94 0.60 12.24
CA HIS A 268 0.52 -0.36 11.22
C HIS A 268 -0.85 0.03 10.65
N PHE A 269 -0.84 0.69 9.49
CA PHE A 269 -2.03 1.12 8.77
C PHE A 269 -2.29 0.13 7.64
N ASP A 270 -2.80 -1.05 8.01
CA ASP A 270 -2.79 -2.20 7.10
C ASP A 270 -4.19 -2.74 6.82
N SER A 271 -4.41 -3.30 5.63
CA SER A 271 -5.63 -4.02 5.28
C SER A 271 -6.89 -3.14 5.35
N ASN A 272 -6.76 -1.83 5.14
CA ASN A 272 -7.89 -0.89 5.12
C ASN A 272 -8.38 -0.68 3.68
N GLU A 273 -9.65 -0.29 3.57
CA GLU A 273 -10.27 0.20 2.34
C GLU A 273 -10.56 1.69 2.55
N VAL A 274 -9.95 2.56 1.74
CA VAL A 274 -10.07 4.02 1.87
C VAL A 274 -10.46 4.61 0.52
N HIS A 275 -11.62 5.25 0.45
CA HIS A 275 -12.10 5.78 -0.82
C HIS A 275 -12.98 7.02 -0.73
N ASP A 276 -13.13 7.71 -1.86
CA ASP A 276 -13.90 8.94 -1.98
C ASP A 276 -13.42 9.99 -0.94
N VAL A 277 -12.16 10.39 -1.12
CA VAL A 277 -11.44 11.27 -0.21
C VAL A 277 -11.09 12.59 -0.91
N GLY A 278 -11.35 13.71 -0.25
CA GLY A 278 -11.13 15.06 -0.78
C GLY A 278 -9.65 15.37 -0.98
N CYS A 279 -8.79 14.98 -0.03
CA CYS A 279 -7.34 15.11 -0.09
C CYS A 279 -6.67 13.72 -0.12
N ILE A 280 -5.86 13.37 0.89
CA ILE A 280 -5.02 12.18 0.91
C ILE A 280 -5.79 10.95 1.40
N GLY A 281 -5.60 9.80 0.75
CA GLY A 281 -6.16 8.54 1.23
C GLY A 281 -5.57 8.12 2.58
N ILE A 282 -4.30 7.70 2.56
CA ILE A 282 -3.55 7.28 3.74
C ILE A 282 -2.22 8.02 3.77
N TYR A 283 -1.85 8.61 4.90
CA TYR A 283 -0.50 9.08 5.12
C TYR A 283 -0.02 8.79 6.53
N ILE A 284 1.19 8.23 6.60
CA ILE A 284 1.91 8.01 7.84
C ILE A 284 3.01 9.06 7.93
N MET A 285 3.17 9.60 9.14
CA MET A 285 4.08 10.69 9.39
C MET A 285 4.65 10.62 10.80
N ASP A 286 5.92 11.02 10.93
CA ASP A 286 6.69 11.07 12.19
C ASP A 286 6.86 9.69 12.85
N CYS A 287 6.96 8.62 12.05
CA CYS A 287 6.97 7.24 12.50
C CYS A 287 8.29 6.51 12.22
N THR A 288 8.65 5.59 13.12
CA THR A 288 9.68 4.59 12.89
C THR A 288 9.16 3.15 13.03
N ASP A 289 9.70 2.25 12.21
CA ASP A 289 9.40 0.81 12.22
C ASP A 289 7.91 0.51 11.97
N SER A 290 7.40 1.01 10.84
CA SER A 290 5.96 1.11 10.55
C SER A 290 5.58 0.49 9.22
N THR A 291 4.26 0.32 8.99
CA THR A 291 3.75 -0.27 7.76
C THR A 291 2.49 0.42 7.22
N ILE A 292 2.38 0.46 5.90
CA ILE A 292 1.14 0.71 5.16
C ILE A 292 0.96 -0.46 4.19
N ASN A 293 0.40 -1.58 4.65
CA ASN A 293 0.37 -2.81 3.89
C ASN A 293 -1.05 -3.30 3.54
N ARG A 294 -1.23 -3.82 2.32
CA ARG A 294 -2.47 -4.49 1.89
C ARG A 294 -3.70 -3.58 1.89
N ASN A 295 -3.53 -2.30 1.65
CA ASN A 295 -4.64 -1.35 1.59
C ASN A 295 -5.18 -1.22 0.15
N LEU A 296 -6.50 -1.08 0.05
CA LEU A 296 -7.18 -0.67 -1.17
C LEU A 296 -7.49 0.83 -1.04
N VAL A 297 -6.85 1.67 -1.85
CA VAL A 297 -6.98 3.13 -1.78
C VAL A 297 -7.37 3.67 -3.14
N TYR A 298 -8.52 4.34 -3.24
CA TYR A 298 -8.95 4.87 -4.53
C TYR A 298 -9.84 6.08 -4.46
N ASN A 299 -9.95 6.83 -5.56
CA ASN A 299 -10.73 8.05 -5.62
C ASN A 299 -10.29 9.04 -4.51
N THR A 300 -9.01 9.40 -4.51
CA THR A 300 -8.45 10.40 -3.58
C THR A 300 -8.16 11.71 -4.32
N GLY A 301 -7.94 12.81 -3.60
CA GLY A 301 -7.74 14.13 -4.19
C GLY A 301 -8.97 14.68 -4.91
N MET A 302 -10.17 14.19 -4.56
CA MET A 302 -11.41 14.50 -5.27
C MET A 302 -11.97 15.90 -5.02
N TYR A 303 -11.38 16.67 -4.10
CA TYR A 303 -11.87 18.01 -3.80
C TYR A 303 -11.68 18.93 -5.02
N ASN A 304 -12.77 19.20 -5.73
CA ASN A 304 -12.72 19.72 -7.09
C ASN A 304 -12.56 21.26 -7.16
N VAL A 305 -11.74 21.85 -6.29
CA VAL A 305 -11.47 23.28 -6.20
C VAL A 305 -9.96 23.47 -6.03
N ASN A 306 -9.36 24.31 -6.89
CA ASN A 306 -7.94 24.63 -6.83
C ASN A 306 -7.61 25.35 -5.51
N GLN A 307 -7.15 24.57 -4.53
CA GLN A 307 -6.80 25.02 -3.20
C GLN A 307 -5.76 24.06 -2.62
N VAL A 308 -4.53 24.55 -2.43
CA VAL A 308 -3.46 23.79 -1.78
C VAL A 308 -3.81 23.55 -0.31
N MET A 309 -3.84 22.28 0.12
CA MET A 309 -4.16 21.88 1.49
C MET A 309 -3.20 20.81 2.01
N GLU A 310 -3.51 19.53 1.77
CA GLU A 310 -2.62 18.39 2.03
C GLU A 310 -2.18 17.82 0.68
N GLY A 311 -0.89 17.52 0.50
CA GLY A 311 -0.32 17.09 -0.79
C GLY A 311 -1.08 15.92 -1.41
N GLU A 312 -1.59 16.10 -2.62
CA GLU A 312 -2.60 15.20 -3.18
C GLU A 312 -2.03 13.83 -3.60
N CYS A 313 -2.32 12.76 -2.87
CA CYS A 313 -1.90 11.39 -3.26
C CYS A 313 -2.83 10.31 -2.71
N GLY A 314 -2.59 9.05 -3.10
CA GLY A 314 -3.25 7.89 -2.51
C GLY A 314 -2.63 7.53 -1.16
N ILE A 315 -1.35 7.16 -1.16
CA ILE A 315 -0.57 6.76 0.00
C ILE A 315 0.70 7.61 0.11
N MET A 316 1.05 8.07 1.32
CA MET A 316 2.27 8.84 1.55
C MET A 316 2.98 8.43 2.85
N ALA A 317 4.31 8.41 2.79
CA ALA A 317 5.19 8.40 3.95
C ALA A 317 5.98 9.72 3.99
N LEU A 318 5.94 10.44 5.10
CA LEU A 318 6.54 11.76 5.27
C LEU A 318 7.24 11.82 6.63
N CYS A 319 8.51 12.24 6.69
CA CYS A 319 9.23 12.30 7.96
C CYS A 319 9.21 10.95 8.71
N ASP A 320 9.56 9.87 8.00
CA ASP A 320 9.52 8.50 8.50
C ASP A 320 10.86 7.78 8.35
N ILE A 321 11.11 6.80 9.21
CA ILE A 321 12.27 5.91 9.15
C ILE A 321 11.79 4.45 9.16
N ASN A 322 12.35 3.60 8.31
CA ASN A 322 12.03 2.16 8.28
C ASN A 322 10.52 1.90 8.11
N CYS A 323 9.93 2.37 7.01
CA CYS A 323 8.52 2.11 6.70
C CYS A 323 8.39 1.17 5.50
N ASP A 324 7.61 0.10 5.64
CA ASP A 324 7.26 -0.79 4.54
C ASP A 324 5.87 -0.42 3.97
N ILE A 325 5.82 -0.15 2.66
CA ILE A 325 4.58 0.12 1.91
C ILE A 325 4.43 -0.99 0.88
N MET A 326 3.61 -1.99 1.18
CA MET A 326 3.56 -3.22 0.40
C MET A 326 2.16 -3.74 0.13
N PHE A 327 2.01 -4.45 -0.99
CA PHE A 327 0.78 -5.19 -1.31
C PHE A 327 -0.46 -4.30 -1.43
N ASN A 328 -0.28 -3.00 -1.65
CA ASN A 328 -1.39 -2.06 -1.81
C ASN A 328 -1.85 -2.01 -3.27
N GLU A 329 -3.12 -1.63 -3.45
CA GLU A 329 -3.68 -1.26 -4.75
C GLU A 329 -4.18 0.18 -4.66
N VAL A 330 -3.67 1.05 -5.55
CA VAL A 330 -3.89 2.50 -5.48
C VAL A 330 -4.25 3.08 -6.85
N TYR A 331 -5.45 3.66 -6.96
CA TYR A 331 -5.92 4.18 -8.25
C TYR A 331 -6.88 5.37 -8.19
N ASN A 332 -7.06 6.05 -9.31
CA ASN A 332 -7.90 7.25 -9.42
C ASN A 332 -7.54 8.33 -8.37
N CYS A 333 -6.26 8.61 -8.17
CA CYS A 333 -5.81 9.78 -7.43
C CYS A 333 -5.90 11.03 -8.32
N PHE A 334 -6.48 12.11 -7.80
CA PHE A 334 -6.68 13.38 -8.49
C PHE A 334 -5.92 14.53 -7.82
N ASP A 335 -5.75 15.64 -8.52
CA ASP A 335 -4.89 16.77 -8.11
C ASP A 335 -5.65 17.93 -7.44
N GLN A 336 -6.94 17.78 -7.15
CA GLN A 336 -7.79 18.91 -6.70
C GLN A 336 -7.75 20.16 -7.61
N LYS A 337 -7.40 20.03 -8.91
CA LYS A 337 -7.14 21.13 -9.85
C LYS A 337 -5.93 22.01 -9.52
N THR A 338 -5.01 21.56 -8.67
CA THR A 338 -3.79 22.31 -8.34
C THR A 338 -2.76 22.20 -9.46
N GLY A 339 -2.79 21.14 -10.26
CA GLY A 339 -1.74 20.75 -11.20
C GLY A 339 -0.55 20.08 -10.54
N PHE A 340 -0.62 19.80 -9.24
CA PHE A 340 0.44 19.19 -8.44
C PHE A 340 0.05 17.79 -7.96
N ASP A 341 1.06 16.95 -7.75
CA ASP A 341 0.99 15.64 -7.12
C ASP A 341 0.12 14.62 -7.88
N ALA A 342 -0.94 14.13 -7.25
CA ALA A 342 -1.86 13.08 -7.69
C ALA A 342 -1.18 11.73 -7.97
N MET A 343 -0.04 11.43 -7.32
CA MET A 343 0.58 10.12 -7.42
C MET A 343 -0.21 9.07 -6.64
N GLY A 344 -0.10 7.80 -7.06
CA GLY A 344 -0.60 6.68 -6.25
C GLY A 344 0.11 6.58 -4.91
N ILE A 345 1.44 6.39 -4.92
CA ILE A 345 2.27 6.31 -3.71
C ILE A 345 3.35 7.40 -3.74
N ASP A 346 3.59 8.08 -2.63
CA ASP A 346 4.65 9.07 -2.47
C ASP A 346 5.60 8.72 -1.32
N ILE A 347 6.90 8.63 -1.65
CA ILE A 347 7.98 8.68 -0.66
C ILE A 347 8.34 10.15 -0.49
N ASP A 348 7.64 10.82 0.41
CA ASP A 348 7.82 12.24 0.67
C ASP A 348 9.14 12.49 1.43
N TRP A 349 9.50 13.75 1.68
CA TRP A 349 10.84 14.10 2.15
C TRP A 349 11.04 13.87 3.65
N ASN A 350 12.27 14.10 4.10
CA ASN A 350 12.70 13.80 5.47
C ASN A 350 12.57 12.30 5.84
N THR A 351 12.70 11.42 4.84
CA THR A 351 12.53 9.98 4.99
C THR A 351 13.84 9.20 4.81
N ASP A 352 13.95 8.08 5.52
CA ASP A 352 15.06 7.12 5.39
C ASP A 352 14.57 5.66 5.42
N ASN A 353 15.07 4.84 4.49
CA ASN A 353 14.74 3.43 4.40
C ASN A 353 13.23 3.15 4.26
N ILE A 354 12.58 3.84 3.32
CA ILE A 354 11.19 3.57 2.94
C ILE A 354 11.18 2.52 1.82
N LYS A 355 10.43 1.43 2.00
CA LYS A 355 10.36 0.33 1.03
C LYS A 355 8.99 0.27 0.40
N VAL A 356 8.88 0.78 -0.82
CA VAL A 356 7.69 0.65 -1.66
C VAL A 356 7.85 -0.60 -2.52
N GLN A 357 7.20 -1.70 -2.15
CA GLN A 357 7.37 -2.97 -2.86
C GLN A 357 6.12 -3.82 -3.02
N TYR A 358 5.98 -4.49 -4.16
CA TYR A 358 4.78 -5.26 -4.49
C TYR A 358 3.51 -4.44 -4.39
N ASN A 359 3.45 -3.25 -4.99
CA ASN A 359 2.21 -2.46 -5.07
C ASN A 359 1.72 -2.38 -6.51
N TYR A 360 0.42 -2.13 -6.66
CA TYR A 360 -0.22 -1.86 -7.94
C TYR A 360 -0.78 -0.45 -7.97
N CYS A 361 -0.12 0.44 -8.73
CA CYS A 361 -0.57 1.81 -8.92
C CYS A 361 -1.09 1.98 -10.35
N HIS A 362 -2.37 2.36 -10.51
CA HIS A 362 -2.93 2.54 -11.84
C HIS A 362 -3.95 3.67 -11.96
N ASP A 363 -4.14 4.17 -13.19
CA ASP A 363 -5.16 5.16 -13.54
C ASP A 363 -5.15 6.43 -12.64
N ASN A 364 -4.00 6.78 -12.09
CA ASN A 364 -3.84 8.01 -11.31
C ASN A 364 -3.64 9.20 -12.26
N GLN A 365 -4.20 10.36 -11.94
CA GLN A 365 -4.02 11.59 -12.74
C GLN A 365 -2.54 12.02 -12.77
N GLY A 366 -1.80 11.80 -11.68
CA GLY A 366 -0.35 11.99 -11.60
C GLY A 366 0.44 10.74 -12.02
N GLY A 367 1.62 10.56 -11.44
CA GLY A 367 2.43 9.36 -11.61
C GLY A 367 1.89 8.15 -10.83
N GLY A 368 2.45 6.96 -11.04
CA GLY A 368 2.15 5.81 -10.19
C GLY A 368 2.85 5.91 -8.84
N ILE A 369 4.17 6.17 -8.88
CA ILE A 369 5.01 6.33 -7.69
C ILE A 369 5.82 7.62 -7.81
N GLY A 370 5.78 8.45 -6.76
CA GLY A 370 6.56 9.66 -6.59
C GLY A 370 7.60 9.53 -5.48
N THR A 371 8.67 10.31 -5.56
CA THR A 371 9.54 10.57 -4.39
C THR A 371 9.96 12.03 -4.31
N MET A 372 10.28 12.46 -3.09
CA MET A 372 10.95 13.72 -2.77
C MET A 372 12.34 13.43 -2.19
N ALA A 373 13.00 14.38 -1.50
CA ALA A 373 14.33 14.15 -0.92
C ALA A 373 14.32 13.05 0.15
N ASN A 374 14.94 11.90 -0.14
CA ASN A 374 14.92 10.71 0.70
C ASN A 374 16.28 9.99 0.73
N GLN A 375 16.52 9.19 1.77
CA GLN A 375 17.74 8.42 1.95
C GLN A 375 17.46 6.92 1.94
N ASN A 376 18.34 6.14 1.30
CA ASN A 376 18.37 4.67 1.41
C ASN A 376 17.02 3.97 1.15
N SER A 377 16.14 4.56 0.35
CA SER A 377 14.81 4.03 0.07
C SER A 377 14.81 3.10 -1.13
N PHE A 378 13.70 2.37 -1.31
CA PHE A 378 13.57 1.32 -2.30
C PHE A 378 12.21 1.39 -2.99
N ILE A 379 12.20 1.20 -4.31
CA ILE A 379 11.01 1.00 -5.14
C ILE A 379 11.21 -0.31 -5.91
N LEU A 380 10.61 -1.40 -5.41
CA LEU A 380 10.92 -2.77 -5.86
C LEU A 380 9.67 -3.55 -6.28
N ASN A 381 9.72 -4.30 -7.38
CA ASN A 381 8.65 -5.26 -7.71
C ASN A 381 7.23 -4.66 -7.75
N ASN A 382 7.11 -3.37 -8.12
CA ASN A 382 5.80 -2.73 -8.27
C ASN A 382 5.29 -2.89 -9.69
N LYS A 383 3.97 -2.97 -9.82
CA LYS A 383 3.27 -2.85 -11.10
C LYS A 383 2.69 -1.44 -11.20
N ILE A 384 3.04 -0.74 -12.27
CA ILE A 384 2.64 0.64 -12.52
C ILE A 384 2.00 0.68 -13.89
N GLU A 385 0.69 0.93 -13.94
CA GLU A 385 -0.08 0.76 -15.17
C GLU A 385 -0.96 1.98 -15.47
N ASN A 386 -0.91 2.52 -16.69
CA ASN A 386 -1.86 3.54 -17.18
C ASN A 386 -2.01 4.84 -16.35
N ASN A 387 -1.07 5.16 -15.45
CA ASN A 387 -1.06 6.45 -14.75
C ASN A 387 -0.80 7.61 -15.72
N GLU A 388 -1.59 8.67 -15.65
CA GLU A 388 -1.67 9.68 -16.71
C GLU A 388 -0.47 10.63 -16.75
N GLY A 389 0.20 10.88 -15.62
CA GLY A 389 1.30 11.86 -15.53
C GLY A 389 0.91 13.29 -15.94
N ASN A 390 -0.35 13.66 -15.73
CA ASN A 390 -0.95 14.93 -16.15
C ASN A 390 -0.77 16.06 -15.11
N THR A 391 0.14 15.89 -14.14
CA THR A 391 0.49 16.88 -13.12
C THR A 391 1.96 17.30 -13.27
N ASN A 392 2.53 17.95 -12.24
CA ASN A 392 3.98 18.16 -12.13
C ASN A 392 4.78 16.84 -12.04
N ASN A 393 4.13 15.68 -11.84
CA ASN A 393 4.75 14.36 -11.84
C ASN A 393 4.41 13.63 -13.14
N LYS A 394 5.26 13.81 -14.16
CA LYS A 394 5.02 13.30 -15.51
C LYS A 394 5.52 11.87 -15.72
N GLY A 395 6.30 11.33 -14.81
CA GLY A 395 6.80 9.96 -14.89
C GLY A 395 5.83 8.96 -14.26
N ALA A 396 5.73 7.76 -14.83
CA ALA A 396 5.13 6.62 -14.16
C ALA A 396 5.82 6.36 -12.81
N ILE A 397 7.15 6.50 -12.78
CA ILE A 397 7.92 6.80 -11.58
C ILE A 397 8.54 8.19 -11.73
N THR A 398 8.28 9.08 -10.75
CA THR A 398 8.90 10.42 -10.69
C THR A 398 9.73 10.58 -9.43
N VAL A 399 11.01 10.91 -9.60
CA VAL A 399 11.93 11.25 -8.51
C VAL A 399 12.16 12.76 -8.52
N SER A 400 11.90 13.41 -7.39
CA SER A 400 12.28 14.79 -7.14
C SER A 400 13.07 14.91 -5.85
N ASN A 401 13.66 16.07 -5.62
CA ASN A 401 14.37 16.39 -4.37
C ASN A 401 13.64 17.47 -3.57
N PHE A 402 12.30 17.55 -3.64
CA PHE A 402 11.61 18.55 -2.84
C PHE A 402 11.91 18.35 -1.36
N THR A 403 12.10 19.45 -0.63
CA THR A 403 12.42 19.43 0.81
C THR A 403 12.20 20.81 1.43
N SER A 404 12.13 20.89 2.76
CA SER A 404 12.22 22.15 3.50
C SER A 404 13.40 22.13 4.46
N ARG A 405 14.11 23.26 4.61
CA ARG A 405 15.25 23.41 5.51
C ARG A 405 14.83 24.10 6.81
N TYR A 406 14.66 23.32 7.87
CA TYR A 406 14.37 23.80 9.22
C TYR A 406 14.83 22.77 10.25
N GLU A 407 14.65 23.06 11.54
CA GLU A 407 15.32 22.34 12.63
C GLU A 407 15.00 20.83 12.68
N ALA A 408 13.84 20.39 12.19
CA ALA A 408 13.45 18.98 12.23
C ALA A 408 14.01 18.13 11.08
N VAL A 409 14.66 18.76 10.11
CA VAL A 409 15.21 18.08 8.92
C VAL A 409 16.72 18.11 9.01
N ARG A 410 17.34 16.96 8.81
CA ARG A 410 18.78 16.85 8.86
C ARG A 410 19.41 17.51 7.63
N GLU A 411 20.49 18.25 7.86
CA GLU A 411 21.21 18.98 6.79
C GLU A 411 21.73 18.06 5.67
N ASP A 412 21.97 16.78 5.97
CA ASP A 412 22.40 15.80 4.98
C ASP A 412 21.25 15.14 4.20
N TRP A 413 19.99 15.50 4.44
CA TRP A 413 18.78 14.85 3.90
C TRP A 413 18.01 15.68 2.85
N HIS A 414 18.69 16.62 2.19
CA HIS A 414 18.07 17.52 1.20
C HIS A 414 18.26 17.10 -0.26
N ALA A 415 18.82 15.91 -0.50
CA ALA A 415 18.95 15.30 -1.82
C ALA A 415 18.45 13.85 -1.79
N VAL A 416 18.24 13.25 -2.96
CA VAL A 416 17.95 11.82 -3.07
C VAL A 416 19.26 11.05 -3.09
N LYS A 417 19.44 10.14 -2.12
CA LYS A 417 20.64 9.30 -2.04
C LYS A 417 20.31 7.84 -1.78
N ASN A 418 21.07 6.97 -2.42
CA ASN A 418 20.98 5.52 -2.31
C ASN A 418 19.59 4.95 -2.62
N LEU A 419 18.76 5.66 -3.40
CA LEU A 419 17.47 5.17 -3.86
C LEU A 419 17.69 4.02 -4.86
N LYS A 420 17.07 2.86 -4.59
CA LYS A 420 17.13 1.70 -5.49
C LYS A 420 15.77 1.45 -6.14
N ILE A 421 15.69 1.59 -7.45
CA ILE A 421 14.48 1.35 -8.24
C ILE A 421 14.71 0.11 -9.10
N LYS A 422 14.11 -1.02 -8.71
CA LYS A 422 14.46 -2.32 -9.30
C LYS A 422 13.28 -3.25 -9.54
N ASP A 423 13.37 -4.07 -10.58
CA ASP A 423 12.45 -5.18 -10.84
C ASP A 423 10.98 -4.70 -10.94
N ASN A 424 10.73 -3.44 -11.32
CA ASN A 424 9.38 -2.91 -11.49
C ASN A 424 8.87 -3.17 -12.92
N LEU A 425 7.55 -3.37 -13.02
CA LEU A 425 6.82 -3.45 -14.28
C LEU A 425 6.10 -2.13 -14.54
N ILE A 426 6.54 -1.41 -15.57
CA ILE A 426 5.94 -0.14 -15.99
C ILE A 426 5.20 -0.37 -17.31
N LEU A 427 3.87 -0.34 -17.27
CA LEU A 427 2.97 -0.54 -18.41
C LEU A 427 2.29 0.77 -18.77
N HIS A 428 2.47 1.25 -20.01
CA HIS A 428 1.96 2.57 -20.35
C HIS A 428 1.55 2.73 -21.82
N ASN A 429 0.54 3.56 -22.06
CA ASN A 429 0.03 3.87 -23.40
C ASN A 429 -0.07 5.37 -23.72
N ASN A 430 0.11 6.27 -22.75
CA ASN A 430 0.05 7.71 -22.99
C ASN A 430 1.43 8.25 -23.42
N GLN A 431 1.45 8.92 -24.58
CA GLN A 431 2.69 9.44 -25.18
C GLN A 431 3.27 10.65 -24.44
N ASP A 432 2.51 11.29 -23.56
CA ASP A 432 2.90 12.52 -22.87
C ASP A 432 3.43 12.25 -21.44
N THR A 433 3.37 11.00 -20.98
CA THR A 433 3.93 10.51 -19.72
C THR A 433 5.31 9.90 -19.97
N HIS A 434 6.27 10.07 -19.08
CA HIS A 434 7.57 9.41 -19.14
C HIS A 434 7.50 8.06 -18.42
N ALA A 435 8.31 7.08 -18.82
CA ALA A 435 8.39 5.85 -18.00
C ALA A 435 9.12 6.14 -16.68
N PHE A 436 10.22 6.88 -16.75
CA PHE A 436 10.98 7.34 -15.59
C PHE A 436 11.37 8.81 -15.72
N GLN A 437 11.10 9.60 -14.69
CA GLN A 437 11.44 11.02 -14.61
C GLN A 437 12.27 11.31 -13.35
N VAL A 438 13.33 12.09 -13.49
CA VAL A 438 14.05 12.74 -12.39
C VAL A 438 14.01 14.25 -12.63
N LYS A 439 13.59 15.02 -11.64
CA LYS A 439 13.52 16.48 -11.71
C LYS A 439 14.18 17.13 -10.50
N ASN A 440 14.88 18.22 -10.75
CA ASN A 440 15.29 19.13 -9.68
C ASN A 440 14.14 20.07 -9.35
N THR A 441 13.85 20.24 -8.06
CA THR A 441 12.84 21.18 -7.55
C THR A 441 13.54 22.24 -6.71
N ASN A 442 13.60 22.08 -5.39
CA ASN A 442 14.20 23.05 -4.46
C ASN A 442 15.24 22.43 -3.51
N GLY A 443 15.48 21.13 -3.56
CA GLY A 443 16.53 20.48 -2.79
C GLY A 443 17.91 20.60 -3.41
N ASP A 444 18.85 19.89 -2.80
CA ASP A 444 20.22 19.80 -3.28
C ASP A 444 20.33 18.83 -4.46
N THR A 445 21.25 19.14 -5.36
CA THR A 445 21.46 18.37 -6.60
C THR A 445 22.60 17.37 -6.50
N ASN A 446 23.22 17.19 -5.33
CA ASN A 446 24.28 16.22 -5.07
C ASN A 446 23.73 14.80 -4.86
N PHE A 447 22.99 14.31 -5.87
CA PHE A 447 22.46 12.96 -5.92
C PHE A 447 23.61 11.95 -5.93
N GLU A 448 23.44 10.84 -5.22
CA GLU A 448 24.52 9.89 -4.99
C GLU A 448 23.98 8.47 -4.82
N GLY A 449 24.63 7.48 -5.45
CA GLY A 449 24.31 6.06 -5.25
C GLY A 449 22.92 5.60 -5.73
N ASN A 450 22.19 6.44 -6.48
CA ASN A 450 20.86 6.11 -6.98
C ASN A 450 20.92 5.17 -8.18
N GLU A 451 20.06 4.14 -8.19
CA GLU A 451 20.07 3.07 -9.19
C GLU A 451 18.69 2.84 -9.79
N PHE A 452 18.64 2.59 -11.10
CA PHE A 452 17.46 2.15 -11.82
C PHE A 452 17.80 0.90 -12.65
N THR A 453 17.50 -0.29 -12.13
CA THR A 453 18.03 -1.55 -12.66
C THR A 453 16.97 -2.64 -12.81
N ASP A 454 17.17 -3.55 -13.77
CA ASP A 454 16.36 -4.76 -13.95
C ASP A 454 14.83 -4.49 -14.12
N ASN A 455 14.44 -3.26 -14.48
CA ASN A 455 13.03 -2.90 -14.68
C ASN A 455 12.54 -3.33 -16.08
N HIS A 456 11.25 -3.63 -16.18
CA HIS A 456 10.57 -3.92 -17.44
C HIS A 456 9.65 -2.75 -17.80
N LEU A 457 9.99 -2.06 -18.87
CA LEU A 457 9.29 -0.87 -19.32
C LEU A 457 8.61 -1.19 -20.64
N ILE A 458 7.29 -1.12 -20.65
CA ILE A 458 6.43 -1.45 -21.78
C ILE A 458 5.64 -0.22 -22.19
N TYR A 459 5.74 0.12 -23.48
CA TYR A 459 4.93 1.14 -24.12
C TYR A 459 4.06 0.51 -25.21
N ASN A 460 2.75 0.49 -25.02
CA ASN A 460 1.76 -0.06 -25.95
C ASN A 460 0.78 1.00 -26.51
N GLY A 461 1.21 2.26 -26.50
CA GLY A 461 0.45 3.40 -27.04
C GLY A 461 0.63 3.63 -28.55
N GLU A 462 -0.07 4.63 -29.09
CA GLU A 462 0.18 5.11 -30.46
C GLU A 462 1.64 5.58 -30.64
N LYS A 463 2.15 5.65 -31.88
CA LYS A 463 3.56 6.00 -32.16
C LYS A 463 4.09 7.12 -31.26
N ALA A 464 5.02 6.76 -30.39
CA ALA A 464 5.68 7.52 -29.32
C ALA A 464 6.32 8.86 -29.77
N LYS A 465 5.51 9.84 -30.21
CA LYS A 465 6.01 11.10 -30.75
C LYS A 465 6.58 12.04 -29.70
N ASN A 466 6.16 11.92 -28.43
CA ASN A 466 6.60 12.75 -27.31
C ASN A 466 7.08 11.94 -26.09
N PHE A 467 7.02 10.62 -26.18
CA PHE A 467 7.32 9.72 -25.07
C PHE A 467 8.83 9.62 -24.84
N TYR A 468 9.25 9.72 -23.58
CA TYR A 468 10.61 9.46 -23.14
C TYR A 468 10.58 8.25 -22.22
N TRP A 469 11.47 7.29 -22.51
CA TRP A 469 11.71 6.19 -21.59
C TRP A 469 12.34 6.71 -20.31
N ILE A 470 13.36 7.56 -20.48
CA ILE A 470 14.17 8.10 -19.40
C ILE A 470 14.26 9.62 -19.59
N ASN A 471 13.94 10.38 -18.55
CA ASN A 471 14.11 11.83 -18.53
C ASN A 471 14.71 12.27 -17.20
N VAL A 472 16.02 12.48 -17.17
CA VAL A 472 16.79 12.89 -15.99
C VAL A 472 17.25 14.33 -16.18
N ASP A 473 16.85 15.22 -15.27
CA ASP A 473 17.31 16.60 -15.26
C ASP A 473 18.85 16.68 -15.20
N SER A 474 19.44 17.52 -16.04
CA SER A 474 20.90 17.66 -16.18
C SER A 474 21.62 18.11 -14.91
N SER A 475 20.90 18.71 -13.96
CA SER A 475 21.49 19.14 -12.69
C SER A 475 21.60 18.01 -11.67
N THR A 476 20.87 16.90 -11.83
CA THR A 476 20.83 15.78 -10.88
C THR A 476 21.52 14.55 -11.48
N PRO A 477 22.77 14.23 -11.09
CA PRO A 477 23.46 13.05 -11.60
C PRO A 477 22.75 11.77 -11.18
N TRP A 478 22.76 10.77 -12.05
CA TRP A 478 22.22 9.43 -11.77
C TRP A 478 23.33 8.39 -11.81
N TYR A 479 23.52 7.63 -10.74
CA TYR A 479 24.70 6.77 -10.62
C TYR A 479 24.63 5.56 -11.56
N LYS A 480 23.51 4.81 -11.60
CA LYS A 480 23.46 3.53 -12.31
C LYS A 480 22.15 3.27 -13.06
N PHE A 481 22.30 2.85 -14.32
CA PHE A 481 21.29 2.11 -15.08
C PHE A 481 21.89 0.77 -15.49
N ALA A 482 21.15 -0.33 -15.32
CA ALA A 482 21.60 -1.65 -15.77
C ALA A 482 20.43 -2.62 -15.97
N ASN A 483 20.56 -3.50 -16.97
CA ASN A 483 19.68 -4.64 -17.25
C ASN A 483 18.20 -4.28 -17.47
N ASN A 484 17.88 -3.01 -17.76
CA ASN A 484 16.49 -2.63 -18.01
C ASN A 484 16.04 -3.16 -19.37
N LYS A 485 14.80 -3.63 -19.45
CA LYS A 485 14.21 -4.18 -20.67
C LYS A 485 13.11 -3.26 -21.17
N PHE A 486 13.23 -2.80 -22.41
CA PHE A 486 12.31 -1.88 -23.06
C PHE A 486 11.51 -2.64 -24.13
N TYR A 487 10.19 -2.44 -24.18
CA TYR A 487 9.32 -3.06 -25.18
C TYR A 487 8.35 -2.07 -25.80
N SER A 488 8.25 -2.03 -27.13
CA SER A 488 7.34 -1.14 -27.86
C SER A 488 6.87 -1.78 -29.17
N ASP A 489 5.72 -1.35 -29.69
CA ASP A 489 5.29 -1.70 -31.06
C ASP A 489 6.20 -1.11 -32.15
N ASP A 490 7.01 -0.10 -31.80
CA ASP A 490 8.05 0.48 -32.65
C ASP A 490 9.35 0.64 -31.84
N ASN A 491 10.32 -0.24 -32.09
CA ASN A 491 11.64 -0.19 -31.46
C ASN A 491 12.69 0.58 -32.28
N THR A 492 12.28 1.30 -33.33
CA THR A 492 13.20 2.10 -34.16
C THR A 492 13.47 3.49 -33.58
N GLN A 493 12.63 3.96 -32.66
CA GLN A 493 12.78 5.24 -31.98
C GLN A 493 12.94 5.02 -30.49
N PHE A 494 14.15 5.28 -29.99
CA PHE A 494 14.44 5.34 -28.56
C PHE A 494 14.78 6.76 -28.16
N ARG A 495 14.18 7.24 -27.08
CA ARG A 495 14.37 8.58 -26.53
C ARG A 495 14.67 8.51 -25.06
N ALA A 496 15.82 9.07 -24.72
CA ALA A 496 16.25 9.34 -23.37
C ALA A 496 16.84 10.75 -23.33
N PHE A 497 16.62 11.46 -22.22
CA PHE A 497 17.36 12.65 -21.85
C PHE A 497 18.09 12.33 -20.55
N GLU A 498 19.42 12.30 -20.62
CA GLU A 498 20.30 11.93 -19.52
C GLU A 498 21.69 12.49 -19.86
N SER A 499 22.33 13.20 -18.94
CA SER A 499 23.59 13.91 -19.21
C SER A 499 24.59 13.81 -18.05
N THR A 500 24.52 12.76 -17.23
CA THR A 500 25.43 12.56 -16.11
C THR A 500 26.88 12.41 -16.60
N GLU A 501 27.79 13.15 -15.98
CA GLU A 501 29.20 13.15 -16.33
C GLU A 501 29.91 11.86 -15.86
N TYR A 502 31.00 11.50 -16.56
CA TYR A 502 31.71 10.22 -16.39
C TYR A 502 32.09 9.88 -14.94
N PHE A 503 32.45 10.87 -14.11
CA PHE A 503 32.89 10.64 -12.73
C PHE A 503 31.74 10.37 -11.75
N SER A 504 30.48 10.61 -12.15
CA SER A 504 29.29 10.37 -11.35
C SER A 504 28.56 9.08 -11.74
N LEU A 505 29.09 8.33 -12.71
CA LEU A 505 28.54 7.05 -13.19
C LEU A 505 29.20 5.87 -12.47
N ASN A 506 28.54 4.71 -12.51
CA ASN A 506 29.13 3.39 -12.21
C ASN A 506 30.15 2.95 -13.29
N ASN A 507 31.15 3.79 -13.57
CA ASN A 507 32.12 3.58 -14.65
C ASN A 507 33.03 2.37 -14.42
N GLU A 508 33.19 1.94 -13.18
CA GLU A 508 33.90 0.72 -12.77
C GLU A 508 33.27 -0.56 -13.34
N GLU A 509 31.96 -0.54 -13.64
CA GLU A 509 31.25 -1.62 -14.32
C GLU A 509 31.23 -1.44 -15.85
N GLY A 510 31.81 -0.36 -16.37
CA GLY A 510 31.93 -0.08 -17.80
C GLY A 510 30.90 0.90 -18.36
N ALA A 511 30.09 1.54 -17.51
CA ALA A 511 29.12 2.55 -17.95
C ALA A 511 29.83 3.79 -18.51
N THR A 512 29.29 4.36 -19.59
CA THR A 512 29.77 5.61 -20.19
C THR A 512 28.65 6.64 -20.30
N PRO A 513 28.97 7.95 -20.37
CA PRO A 513 28.00 8.99 -20.65
C PRO A 513 27.17 8.69 -21.90
N TYR A 514 25.91 9.09 -21.88
CA TYR A 514 25.01 8.92 -23.01
C TYR A 514 25.21 10.06 -24.03
N GLU A 515 25.67 9.72 -25.23
CA GLU A 515 25.88 10.66 -26.34
C GLU A 515 25.06 10.22 -27.57
N PRO A 516 23.78 10.62 -27.69
CA PRO A 516 22.92 10.13 -28.76
C PRO A 516 23.45 10.50 -30.15
N THR A 517 23.51 9.51 -31.05
CA THR A 517 23.83 9.71 -32.47
C THR A 517 22.57 9.62 -33.34
N LYS A 518 22.60 10.22 -34.54
CA LYS A 518 21.47 10.23 -35.49
C LYS A 518 21.06 8.84 -35.99
N GLU A 519 21.96 7.85 -35.96
CA GLU A 519 21.77 6.59 -36.66
C GLU A 519 21.48 5.40 -35.73
N LYS A 520 21.78 5.51 -34.42
CA LYS A 520 21.52 4.45 -33.42
C LYS A 520 21.41 5.00 -31.98
N SER A 521 20.29 5.61 -31.60
CA SER A 521 20.13 6.17 -30.24
C SER A 521 20.14 5.09 -29.14
N PHE A 522 19.59 3.91 -29.40
CA PHE A 522 19.58 2.85 -28.38
C PHE A 522 20.95 2.18 -28.16
N SER A 523 21.79 2.00 -29.19
CA SER A 523 23.12 1.41 -28.97
C SER A 523 24.05 2.31 -28.15
N GLU A 524 23.82 3.62 -28.20
CA GLU A 524 24.49 4.56 -27.28
C GLU A 524 23.90 4.46 -25.87
N TRP A 525 22.58 4.28 -25.75
CA TRP A 525 21.94 4.02 -24.46
C TRP A 525 22.46 2.74 -23.80
N GLN A 526 22.73 1.67 -24.55
CA GLN A 526 23.29 0.42 -24.02
C GLN A 526 24.68 0.56 -23.37
N LYS A 527 25.41 1.64 -23.68
CA LYS A 527 26.67 1.95 -22.98
C LYS A 527 26.43 2.66 -21.64
N ARG A 528 25.27 3.31 -21.50
CA ARG A 528 24.83 4.00 -20.29
C ARG A 528 24.04 3.10 -19.34
N ASP A 529 23.20 2.24 -19.92
CA ASP A 529 22.36 1.24 -19.28
C ASP A 529 22.84 -0.15 -19.72
N LEU A 530 23.78 -0.67 -18.94
CA LEU A 530 24.53 -1.88 -19.30
C LEU A 530 23.60 -3.08 -19.44
N ASN A 531 23.77 -3.86 -20.52
CA ASN A 531 22.93 -5.04 -20.85
C ASN A 531 21.45 -4.75 -21.09
N SER A 532 21.05 -3.49 -21.29
CA SER A 532 19.66 -3.18 -21.65
C SER A 532 19.26 -3.75 -23.01
N THR A 533 17.99 -4.11 -23.16
CA THR A 533 17.41 -4.59 -24.42
C THR A 533 16.24 -3.72 -24.87
N TYR A 534 16.05 -3.55 -26.18
CA TYR A 534 14.89 -2.86 -26.74
C TYR A 534 14.24 -3.71 -27.83
N GLU A 535 13.12 -4.31 -27.48
CA GLU A 535 12.48 -5.37 -28.25
C GLU A 535 11.09 -4.95 -28.72
N LEU A 536 10.59 -5.62 -29.77
CA LEU A 536 9.22 -5.42 -30.20
C LEU A 536 8.25 -6.12 -29.25
N LEU A 537 7.09 -5.51 -29.03
CA LEU A 537 5.98 -6.20 -28.39
C LEU A 537 5.56 -7.41 -29.24
N ASP A 538 5.28 -8.52 -28.57
CA ASP A 538 4.80 -9.74 -29.22
C ASP A 538 3.43 -10.10 -28.65
N SER A 539 2.38 -9.67 -29.36
CA SER A 539 0.99 -9.99 -29.01
C SER A 539 0.63 -11.48 -29.07
N SER A 540 1.52 -12.32 -29.63
CA SER A 540 1.37 -13.78 -29.65
C SER A 540 2.05 -14.47 -28.47
N LEU A 541 2.85 -13.73 -27.69
CA LEU A 541 3.57 -14.23 -26.54
C LEU A 541 2.59 -14.63 -25.44
N ILE A 542 2.70 -15.88 -24.99
CA ILE A 542 1.92 -16.41 -23.87
C ILE A 542 2.91 -16.81 -22.80
N ALA A 543 2.69 -16.32 -21.57
CA ALA A 543 3.55 -16.66 -20.47
C ALA A 543 3.54 -18.18 -20.21
N ALA A 544 4.64 -18.71 -19.70
CA ALA A 544 4.78 -20.13 -19.46
C ALA A 544 3.85 -20.60 -18.32
N ASN A 545 3.00 -21.59 -18.59
CA ASN A 545 2.03 -22.09 -17.63
C ASN A 545 2.70 -22.98 -16.57
N PRO A 546 2.46 -22.74 -15.28
CA PRO A 546 2.81 -23.69 -14.23
C PRO A 546 1.92 -24.94 -14.29
N TYR A 547 2.46 -26.10 -13.91
CA TYR A 547 1.73 -27.37 -13.83
C TYR A 547 2.37 -28.33 -12.81
N ASP A 548 1.68 -29.45 -12.52
CA ASP A 548 2.18 -30.54 -11.67
C ASP A 548 2.68 -30.05 -10.29
N ALA A 549 1.93 -29.13 -9.69
CA ALA A 549 2.29 -28.57 -8.40
C ALA A 549 2.22 -29.60 -7.26
N ASN A 550 3.13 -29.47 -6.31
CA ASN A 550 3.18 -30.23 -5.08
C ASN A 550 3.48 -29.31 -3.91
N ILE A 551 2.78 -29.51 -2.80
CA ILE A 551 2.97 -28.77 -1.56
C ILE A 551 3.40 -29.74 -0.47
N LYS A 552 4.36 -29.31 0.35
CA LYS A 552 4.71 -29.95 1.62
C LYS A 552 4.48 -28.98 2.76
N TYR A 553 4.22 -29.49 3.95
CA TYR A 553 4.20 -28.72 5.18
C TYR A 553 5.29 -29.22 6.12
N GLU A 554 6.35 -28.42 6.28
CA GLU A 554 7.54 -28.74 7.06
C GLU A 554 7.95 -27.47 7.84
N ASP A 555 8.31 -27.60 9.12
CA ASP A 555 8.74 -26.48 9.98
C ASP A 555 7.79 -25.27 9.95
N GLU A 556 6.49 -25.55 10.08
CA GLU A 556 5.39 -24.57 10.03
C GLU A 556 5.25 -23.80 8.70
N LYS A 557 5.86 -24.28 7.62
CA LYS A 557 5.87 -23.62 6.31
C LYS A 557 5.29 -24.50 5.23
N LEU A 558 4.55 -23.88 4.31
CA LEU A 558 4.18 -24.47 3.05
C LEU A 558 5.33 -24.31 2.05
N ILE A 559 5.79 -25.42 1.49
CA ILE A 559 6.85 -25.48 0.49
C ILE A 559 6.23 -25.92 -0.83
N PHE A 560 6.06 -24.96 -1.73
CA PHE A 560 5.49 -25.13 -3.06
C PHE A 560 6.58 -25.50 -4.04
N ASN A 561 6.31 -26.48 -4.91
CA ASN A 561 7.13 -26.82 -6.06
C ASN A 561 6.20 -27.08 -7.25
N TRP A 562 6.56 -26.58 -8.43
CA TRP A 562 5.82 -26.84 -9.66
C TRP A 562 6.78 -27.04 -10.83
N LYS A 563 6.23 -27.39 -11.99
CA LYS A 563 6.94 -27.39 -13.27
C LYS A 563 6.37 -26.27 -14.14
N VAL A 564 7.13 -25.88 -15.16
CA VAL A 564 6.72 -24.85 -16.12
C VAL A 564 6.91 -25.39 -17.53
N ASN A 565 5.95 -25.13 -18.42
CA ASN A 565 6.07 -25.50 -19.84
C ASN A 565 6.94 -24.48 -20.60
N THR A 566 7.05 -24.60 -21.93
CA THR A 566 7.85 -23.66 -22.72
C THR A 566 7.07 -22.39 -22.99
N GLY A 567 7.55 -21.25 -22.52
CA GLY A 567 6.97 -19.93 -22.79
C GLY A 567 7.88 -18.83 -22.26
N ASP A 568 7.50 -17.59 -22.51
CA ASP A 568 8.18 -16.47 -21.84
C ASP A 568 7.78 -16.43 -20.37
N ILE A 569 8.72 -16.14 -19.48
CA ILE A 569 8.45 -16.03 -18.05
C ILE A 569 9.45 -15.06 -17.45
N TRP A 570 8.93 -14.12 -16.67
CA TRP A 570 9.73 -13.27 -15.82
C TRP A 570 9.71 -13.80 -14.39
N HIS A 571 8.51 -13.93 -13.81
CA HIS A 571 8.31 -14.45 -12.47
C HIS A 571 6.94 -15.12 -12.33
N PHE A 572 6.68 -15.65 -11.12
CA PHE A 572 5.38 -16.13 -10.69
C PHE A 572 4.89 -15.31 -9.50
N ASN A 573 3.68 -14.77 -9.60
CA ASN A 573 2.96 -14.16 -8.49
C ASN A 573 2.22 -15.25 -7.70
N LEU A 574 2.34 -15.21 -6.38
CA LEU A 574 1.67 -16.15 -5.50
C LEU A 574 0.65 -15.44 -4.63
N TYR A 575 -0.55 -16.00 -4.55
CA TYR A 575 -1.67 -15.45 -3.79
C TYR A 575 -2.24 -16.48 -2.80
N GLU A 576 -2.78 -16.01 -1.69
CA GLU A 576 -3.57 -16.79 -0.73
C GLU A 576 -4.99 -16.23 -0.68
N LEU A 577 -5.98 -17.04 -1.07
CA LEU A 577 -7.36 -16.61 -1.28
C LEU A 577 -8.33 -17.39 -0.39
N GLN A 578 -9.44 -16.75 -0.04
CA GLN A 578 -10.68 -17.42 0.36
C GLN A 578 -11.44 -17.96 -0.86
N GLU A 579 -12.46 -18.81 -0.63
CA GLU A 579 -13.18 -19.57 -1.68
C GLU A 579 -13.71 -18.75 -2.86
N ASN A 580 -14.04 -17.47 -2.65
CA ASN A 580 -14.60 -16.59 -3.68
C ASN A 580 -13.80 -15.30 -3.88
N GLU A 581 -12.53 -15.28 -3.44
CA GLU A 581 -11.66 -14.13 -3.67
C GLU A 581 -10.95 -14.24 -5.03
N THR A 582 -10.68 -13.07 -5.62
CA THR A 582 -9.89 -12.93 -6.85
C THR A 582 -8.44 -12.61 -6.47
N PRO A 583 -7.43 -13.13 -7.19
CA PRO A 583 -6.05 -12.68 -7.05
C PRO A 583 -5.94 -11.16 -7.15
N SER A 584 -5.35 -10.54 -6.13
CA SER A 584 -5.01 -9.12 -6.12
C SER A 584 -3.77 -8.89 -5.27
N TYR A 585 -3.19 -7.70 -5.35
CA TYR A 585 -2.04 -7.37 -4.52
C TYR A 585 -2.35 -7.48 -3.02
N LEU A 586 -3.60 -7.21 -2.61
CA LEU A 586 -4.04 -7.30 -1.20
C LEU A 586 -3.87 -8.70 -0.60
N ASN A 587 -4.01 -9.75 -1.43
CA ASN A 587 -3.92 -11.16 -1.02
C ASN A 587 -2.68 -11.88 -1.58
N MET A 588 -1.75 -11.12 -2.16
CA MET A 588 -0.47 -11.63 -2.62
C MET A 588 0.42 -12.00 -1.43
N ILE A 589 1.10 -13.14 -1.52
CA ILE A 589 2.02 -13.65 -0.49
C ILE A 589 3.50 -13.53 -0.92
N GLY A 590 3.75 -13.25 -2.20
CA GLY A 590 5.08 -12.92 -2.73
C GLY A 590 5.25 -13.33 -4.19
N GLU A 591 6.49 -13.21 -4.68
CA GLU A 591 6.91 -13.58 -6.03
C GLU A 591 7.98 -14.67 -6.01
N SER A 592 8.11 -15.41 -7.11
CA SER A 592 9.25 -16.30 -7.35
C SER A 592 9.76 -16.24 -8.77
N ASN A 593 11.08 -16.11 -8.92
CA ASN A 593 11.77 -16.21 -10.22
C ASN A 593 12.16 -17.67 -10.54
N THR A 594 11.70 -18.61 -9.72
CA THR A 594 11.99 -20.05 -9.85
C THR A 594 10.70 -20.85 -9.66
N THR A 595 10.74 -22.15 -9.90
CA THR A 595 9.55 -23.01 -9.77
C THR A 595 9.35 -23.56 -8.36
N ASN A 596 9.71 -22.77 -7.35
CA ASN A 596 9.50 -23.07 -5.94
C ASN A 596 9.17 -21.79 -5.16
N PHE A 597 8.45 -21.93 -4.05
CA PHE A 597 8.13 -20.84 -3.13
C PHE A 597 7.92 -21.40 -1.73
N THR A 598 8.26 -20.61 -0.71
CA THR A 598 8.04 -21.00 0.70
C THR A 598 7.25 -19.92 1.41
N TYR A 599 6.20 -20.31 2.10
CA TYR A 599 5.31 -19.41 2.81
C TYR A 599 5.03 -19.92 4.22
N LYS A 600 4.99 -19.02 5.21
CA LYS A 600 4.55 -19.36 6.57
C LYS A 600 3.09 -18.91 6.74
N PRO A 601 2.11 -19.82 6.65
CA PRO A 601 0.72 -19.47 6.94
C PRO A 601 0.57 -19.01 8.38
N THR A 602 -0.29 -18.02 8.58
CA THR A 602 -0.52 -17.41 9.90
C THR A 602 -1.77 -17.93 10.61
N LYS A 603 -2.66 -18.60 9.87
CA LYS A 603 -3.96 -19.08 10.35
C LYS A 603 -4.28 -20.46 9.77
N GLY A 604 -5.04 -21.25 10.53
CA GLY A 604 -5.57 -22.54 10.11
C GLY A 604 -6.87 -22.39 9.34
N GLY A 605 -7.23 -23.36 8.49
CA GLY A 605 -8.42 -23.26 7.65
C GLY A 605 -8.22 -23.76 6.23
N THR A 606 -9.23 -23.49 5.39
CA THR A 606 -9.19 -23.82 3.96
C THR A 606 -8.88 -22.55 3.17
N TYR A 607 -7.78 -22.60 2.42
CA TYR A 607 -7.32 -21.51 1.57
C TYR A 607 -7.06 -22.02 0.15
N TYR A 608 -7.10 -21.11 -0.81
CA TYR A 608 -6.77 -21.37 -2.21
C TYR A 608 -5.50 -20.60 -2.56
N TYR A 609 -4.45 -21.32 -2.91
CA TYR A 609 -3.20 -20.74 -3.35
C TYR A 609 -3.14 -20.69 -4.86
N VAL A 610 -2.85 -19.50 -5.41
CA VAL A 610 -2.76 -19.30 -6.86
C VAL A 610 -1.32 -19.03 -7.24
N ILE A 611 -0.82 -19.75 -8.25
CA ILE A 611 0.49 -19.52 -8.88
C ILE A 611 0.23 -18.94 -10.26
N GLN A 612 0.49 -17.64 -10.42
CA GLN A 612 0.21 -16.87 -11.62
C GLN A 612 1.51 -16.52 -12.34
N PRO A 613 1.81 -17.09 -13.51
CA PRO A 613 2.96 -16.66 -14.30
C PRO A 613 2.76 -15.28 -14.91
N GLU A 614 3.81 -14.47 -14.90
CA GLU A 614 3.88 -13.19 -15.63
C GLU A 614 5.09 -13.20 -16.59
N SER A 615 4.86 -12.78 -17.82
CA SER A 615 5.90 -12.66 -18.86
C SER A 615 6.75 -11.40 -18.67
N ASN A 616 7.86 -11.30 -19.39
CA ASN A 616 8.68 -10.09 -19.46
C ASN A 616 7.93 -8.89 -20.07
N GLN A 617 6.76 -9.09 -20.69
CA GLN A 617 5.94 -8.01 -21.25
C GLN A 617 4.69 -7.72 -20.40
N GLY A 618 4.63 -8.20 -19.15
CA GLY A 618 3.49 -7.94 -18.24
C GLY A 618 2.20 -8.66 -18.61
N THR A 619 2.28 -9.67 -19.48
CA THR A 619 1.12 -10.51 -19.84
C THR A 619 1.06 -11.73 -18.93
N TYR A 620 -0.10 -11.95 -18.32
CA TYR A 620 -0.39 -13.14 -17.52
C TYR A 620 -0.63 -14.39 -18.38
N GLY A 621 -0.05 -15.51 -17.96
CA GLY A 621 -0.37 -16.85 -18.49
C GLY A 621 -1.50 -17.51 -17.69
N LYS A 622 -1.81 -18.77 -17.99
CA LYS A 622 -2.79 -19.52 -17.19
C LYS A 622 -2.23 -19.81 -15.79
N ALA A 623 -2.97 -19.47 -14.75
CA ALA A 623 -2.62 -19.79 -13.37
C ALA A 623 -2.91 -21.25 -12.99
N LEU A 624 -2.25 -21.72 -11.92
CA LEU A 624 -2.68 -22.90 -11.14
C LEU A 624 -3.41 -22.46 -9.89
N LYS A 625 -4.54 -23.09 -9.57
CA LYS A 625 -5.29 -22.90 -8.31
C LYS A 625 -5.22 -24.17 -7.46
N LEU A 626 -4.67 -24.05 -6.26
CA LEU A 626 -4.42 -25.17 -5.35
C LEU A 626 -5.22 -24.99 -4.07
N LYS A 627 -6.08 -25.94 -3.73
CA LYS A 627 -6.79 -25.91 -2.44
C LYS A 627 -5.93 -26.54 -1.36
N VAL A 628 -5.79 -25.86 -0.22
CA VAL A 628 -5.01 -26.35 0.92
C VAL A 628 -5.83 -26.23 2.19
N ASN A 629 -5.90 -27.33 2.94
CA ASN A 629 -6.51 -27.39 4.26
C ASN A 629 -5.40 -27.51 5.30
N LEU A 630 -5.30 -26.53 6.20
CA LEU A 630 -4.31 -26.44 7.28
C LEU A 630 -4.92 -26.73 8.65
#